data_AF-A0A540W9T1-F1
#
_entry.id   AF-A0A540W9T1-F1
#
_cell.length_a   1.000
_cell.length_b   1.000
_cell.length_c   1.000
_cell.angle_alpha   90.00
_cell.angle_beta   90.00
_cell.angle_gamma   90.00
#
_symmetry.space_group_name_H-M   'P 1'
#
loop_
_entity.id
_entity.type
_entity.pdbx_description
1 polymer ?
#
loop_
_entity_poly.entity_id
_entity_poly.type
_entity_poly.pdbx_seq_one_letter_code
_entity_poly.pdbx_strand_id
1 'polypeptide(L)'
;MYVCMCHAVTEDQVKRAIDAGANSPRQIVAQGCKAGTDCGSCVRRIQALLGEHGARPCPTARLAAKLGLADPGLDRRNAPEPIPAPEAVPTAEPVRVTGSQAA
;
A
#
# COMPACT_ATOMS: atom_id res chain seq x y z
N MET A 1 8.35 -13.66 -7.86
CA MET A 1 9.50 -12.78 -8.23
C MET A 1 9.93 -11.93 -7.04
N TYR A 2 11.11 -11.30 -7.05
CA TYR A 2 11.47 -10.30 -6.03
C TYR A 2 10.85 -8.94 -6.35
N VAL A 3 10.23 -8.33 -5.35
CA VAL A 3 9.63 -6.98 -5.43
C VAL A 3 10.58 -5.93 -4.81
N CYS A 4 11.32 -6.29 -3.76
CA CYS A 4 12.33 -5.43 -3.16
C CYS A 4 13.69 -6.14 -3.12
N MET A 5 14.69 -5.60 -3.83
CA MET A 5 16.05 -6.15 -3.84
C MET A 5 16.80 -5.85 -2.53
N CYS A 6 16.62 -4.65 -1.95
CA CYS A 6 17.35 -4.23 -0.74
C CYS A 6 17.06 -5.10 0.49
N HIS A 7 15.85 -5.63 0.58
CA HIS A 7 15.39 -6.44 1.71
C HIS A 7 14.96 -7.84 1.31
N ALA A 8 15.29 -8.26 0.08
CA ALA A 8 14.94 -9.57 -0.48
C ALA A 8 13.46 -9.96 -0.28
N VAL A 9 12.55 -9.00 -0.52
CA VAL A 9 11.10 -9.25 -0.38
C VAL A 9 10.53 -9.79 -1.68
N THR A 10 9.84 -10.92 -1.62
CA THR A 10 9.20 -11.57 -2.76
C THR A 10 7.77 -11.09 -2.95
N GLU A 11 7.26 -11.25 -4.17
CA GLU A 11 5.86 -10.97 -4.49
C GLU A 11 4.91 -11.85 -3.67
N ASP A 12 5.28 -13.10 -3.39
CA ASP A 12 4.47 -14.01 -2.57
C ASP A 12 4.36 -13.52 -1.12
N GLN A 13 5.43 -12.94 -0.57
CA GLN A 13 5.39 -12.30 0.75
C GLN A 13 4.47 -11.09 0.76
N VAL A 14 4.51 -10.27 -0.30
CA VAL A 14 3.60 -9.12 -0.46
C VAL A 14 2.15 -9.59 -0.58
N LYS A 15 1.88 -10.62 -1.37
CA LYS A 15 0.54 -11.19 -1.54
C LYS A 15 -0.01 -11.76 -0.24
N ARG A 16 0.78 -12.56 0.48
CA ARG A 16 0.40 -13.06 1.83
C ARG A 16 0.10 -11.93 2.81
N ALA A 17 0.85 -10.84 2.74
CA ALA A 17 0.61 -9.67 3.58
C ALA A 17 -0.74 -9.01 3.24
N ILE A 18 -1.08 -8.89 1.96
CA ILE A 18 -2.36 -8.39 1.47
C ILE A 18 -3.50 -9.32 1.89
N ASP A 19 -3.34 -10.64 1.73
CA ASP A 19 -4.32 -11.65 2.15
C ASP A 19 -4.54 -11.63 3.67
N ALA A 20 -3.50 -11.30 4.44
CA ALA A 20 -3.59 -11.07 5.89
C ALA A 20 -4.22 -9.72 6.27
N GLY A 21 -4.70 -8.93 5.28
CA GLY A 21 -5.42 -7.68 5.49
C GLY A 21 -4.59 -6.40 5.33
N ALA A 22 -3.36 -6.48 4.82
CA ALA A 22 -2.57 -5.26 4.57
C ALA A 22 -3.16 -4.48 3.38
N ASN A 23 -3.64 -3.27 3.66
CA ASN A 23 -4.22 -2.36 2.67
C ASN A 23 -3.31 -1.19 2.30
N SER A 24 -2.04 -1.20 2.74
CA SER A 24 -1.07 -0.17 2.40
C SER A 24 0.38 -0.68 2.49
N PRO A 25 1.35 -0.06 1.78
CA PRO A 25 2.76 -0.44 1.88
C PRO A 25 3.29 -0.36 3.31
N ARG A 26 2.82 0.62 4.10
CA ARG A 26 3.18 0.74 5.53
C ARG A 26 2.72 -0.46 6.36
N GLN A 27 1.54 -0.99 6.09
CA GLN A 27 1.05 -2.18 6.80
C GLN A 27 1.81 -3.44 6.40
N ILE A 28 2.23 -3.56 5.14
CA ILE A 28 3.15 -4.63 4.70
C ILE A 28 4.46 -4.54 5.51
N VAL A 29 4.97 -3.32 5.74
CA VAL A 29 6.16 -3.10 6.59
C VAL A 29 5.94 -3.49 8.05
N ALA A 30 4.76 -3.19 8.59
CA ALA A 30 4.39 -3.57 9.97
C ALA A 30 4.35 -5.10 10.18
N GLN A 31 4.11 -5.89 9.13
CA GLN A 31 4.13 -7.36 9.18
C GLN A 31 5.55 -7.96 9.04
N GLY A 32 6.60 -7.14 9.16
CA GLY A 32 7.99 -7.59 9.15
C GLY A 32 8.67 -7.53 7.77
N CYS A 33 7.95 -7.17 6.71
CA CYS A 33 8.54 -6.96 5.39
C CYS A 33 9.13 -5.55 5.29
N LYS A 34 10.44 -5.37 5.48
CA LYS A 34 11.12 -4.05 5.39
C LYS A 34 11.07 -3.37 3.99
N ALA A 35 10.20 -3.80 3.08
CA ALA A 35 10.10 -3.23 1.75
C ALA A 35 9.77 -1.73 1.78
N GLY A 36 10.53 -0.94 1.04
CA GLY A 36 10.29 0.50 0.89
C GLY A 36 10.89 1.38 1.98
N THR A 37 11.72 0.84 2.87
CA THR A 37 12.45 1.62 3.89
C THR A 37 13.86 2.07 3.45
N ASP A 38 14.33 1.60 2.31
CA ASP A 38 15.65 1.95 1.72
C ASP A 38 15.45 2.74 0.42
N CYS A 39 15.94 2.26 -0.74
CA CYS A 39 15.90 3.02 -1.99
C CYS A 39 14.49 3.34 -2.55
N GLY A 40 13.44 2.69 -2.03
CA GLY A 40 12.04 2.99 -2.38
C GLY A 40 11.55 2.56 -3.77
N SER A 41 12.39 1.99 -4.63
CA SER A 41 12.01 1.57 -6.00
C SER A 41 10.84 0.58 -6.06
N CYS A 42 10.75 -0.29 -5.03
CA CYS A 42 9.68 -1.27 -4.88
C CYS A 42 8.29 -0.67 -4.58
N VAL A 43 8.19 0.58 -4.11
CA VAL A 43 6.95 1.14 -3.58
C VAL A 43 5.84 1.23 -4.64
N ARG A 44 6.19 1.61 -5.88
CA ARG A 44 5.23 1.67 -6.98
C ARG A 44 4.71 0.28 -7.37
N ARG A 45 5.57 -0.73 -7.40
CA ARG A 45 5.17 -2.12 -7.67
C ARG A 45 4.26 -2.66 -6.56
N ILE A 46 4.58 -2.40 -5.29
CA ILE A 46 3.74 -2.80 -4.14
C ILE A 46 2.37 -2.11 -4.22
N GLN A 47 2.32 -0.82 -4.58
CA GLN A 47 1.05 -0.11 -4.78
C GLN A 47 0.22 -0.69 -5.93
N ALA A 48 0.86 -1.15 -7.01
CA ALA A 48 0.18 -1.82 -8.11
C ALA A 48 -0.44 -3.15 -7.63
N LEU A 49 0.35 -3.99 -6.94
CA LEU A 49 -0.14 -5.24 -6.34
C LEU A 49 -1.31 -5.00 -5.37
N LEU A 50 -1.22 -3.96 -4.55
CA LEU A 50 -2.33 -3.55 -3.69
C LEU A 50 -3.57 -3.18 -4.53
N GLY A 51 -3.41 -2.38 -5.58
CA GLY A 51 -4.52 -2.00 -6.47
C GLY A 51 -5.14 -3.19 -7.22
N GLU A 52 -4.33 -4.15 -7.66
CA GLU A 52 -4.77 -5.40 -8.31
C GLU A 52 -5.66 -6.24 -7.37
N HIS A 53 -5.33 -6.26 -6.07
CA HIS A 53 -6.09 -6.97 -5.05
C HIS A 53 -7.23 -6.14 -4.42
N GLY A 54 -7.58 -5.00 -5.02
CA GLY A 54 -8.63 -4.12 -4.49
C GLY A 54 -8.24 -3.44 -3.17
N ALA A 55 -6.98 -3.45 -2.75
CA ALA A 55 -6.54 -2.63 -1.63
C ALA A 55 -6.46 -1.14 -2.02
N ARG A 56 -6.19 -0.29 -1.03
CA ARG A 56 -6.25 1.18 -1.13
C ARG A 56 -5.62 1.70 -2.44
N PRO A 57 -6.36 2.49 -3.25
CA PRO A 57 -5.84 3.02 -4.50
C PRO A 57 -4.62 3.91 -4.24
N CYS A 58 -3.68 3.91 -5.18
CA CYS A 58 -2.44 4.69 -5.05
C CYS A 58 -2.76 6.19 -4.85
N PRO A 59 -1.89 6.97 -4.16
CA PRO A 59 -2.18 8.37 -3.85
C PRO A 59 -2.55 9.21 -5.07
N THR A 60 -1.92 8.92 -6.21
CA THR A 60 -2.18 9.56 -7.49
C THR A 60 -3.60 9.25 -8.00
N ALA A 61 -4.02 7.98 -7.98
CA ALA A 61 -5.39 7.59 -8.36
C ALA A 61 -6.44 8.22 -7.42
N ARG A 62 -6.16 8.27 -6.11
CA ARG A 62 -7.04 8.92 -5.14
C ARG A 62 -7.17 10.42 -5.39
N LEU A 63 -6.06 11.09 -5.74
CA LEU A 63 -6.08 12.51 -6.06
C LEU A 63 -6.81 12.78 -7.38
N ALA A 64 -6.56 11.96 -8.40
CA ALA A 64 -7.26 12.06 -9.68
C ALA A 64 -8.79 11.94 -9.51
N ALA A 65 -9.25 10.98 -8.70
CA ALA A 65 -10.67 10.83 -8.36
C ALA A 65 -11.24 12.08 -7.68
N LYS A 66 -10.51 12.65 -6.71
CA LYS A 66 -10.93 13.90 -6.03
C LYS A 66 -11.02 15.11 -6.95
N LEU A 67 -10.16 15.16 -7.97
CA LEU A 67 -10.09 16.27 -8.91
C LEU A 67 -11.00 16.07 -10.13
N GLY A 68 -11.73 14.96 -10.23
CA GLY A 68 -12.53 14.63 -11.42
C GLY A 68 -11.70 14.34 -12.67
N LEU A 69 -10.40 14.03 -12.50
CA LEU A 69 -9.43 13.74 -13.57
C LEU A 69 -9.32 12.24 -13.88
N ALA A 70 -10.12 11.41 -13.20
CA ALA A 70 -10.20 9.99 -13.52
C ALA A 70 -10.97 9.83 -14.83
N ASP A 71 -10.26 9.95 -15.95
CA ASP A 71 -10.78 9.63 -17.27
C ASP A 71 -11.32 8.18 -17.23
N PRO A 72 -12.61 7.93 -17.56
CA PRO A 72 -13.18 6.58 -17.63
C PRO A 72 -12.59 5.72 -18.76
N GLY A 73 -11.53 6.20 -19.43
CA GLY A 73 -10.93 5.59 -20.62
C GLY A 73 -9.67 4.76 -20.41
N LEU A 74 -9.04 4.75 -19.22
CA LEU A 74 -7.92 3.84 -18.94
C LEU A 74 -8.46 2.47 -18.47
N ASP A 75 -8.87 1.70 -19.48
CA ASP A 75 -9.16 0.27 -19.53
C ASP A 75 -10.47 -0.27 -18.92
N ARG A 76 -11.55 -0.25 -19.73
CA ARG A 76 -12.73 -1.14 -19.55
C ARG A 76 -12.35 -2.63 -19.49
N ARG A 77 -11.13 -3.00 -19.84
CA ARG A 77 -10.61 -4.37 -19.85
C ARG A 77 -9.97 -4.79 -18.51
N ASN A 78 -9.72 -3.84 -17.60
CA ASN A 78 -9.02 -4.09 -16.33
C ASN A 78 -9.56 -3.21 -15.18
N ALA A 79 -10.83 -2.82 -15.25
CA ALA A 79 -11.48 -2.08 -14.18
C ALA A 79 -11.52 -2.95 -12.92
N PRO A 80 -10.91 -2.55 -11.79
CA PRO A 80 -11.13 -3.25 -10.54
C PRO A 80 -12.61 -3.14 -10.19
N GLU A 81 -13.29 -4.27 -10.00
CA GLU A 81 -14.67 -4.27 -9.54
C GLU A 81 -14.79 -3.43 -8.25
N PRO A 82 -15.90 -2.70 -8.06
CA PRO A 82 -16.10 -1.88 -6.88
C PRO A 82 -16.17 -2.79 -5.64
N ILE A 83 -15.04 -2.90 -4.97
CA ILE A 83 -14.95 -3.47 -3.62
C ILE A 83 -15.84 -2.68 -2.66
N PRO A 84 -16.64 -3.37 -1.83
CA PRO A 84 -17.39 -2.72 -0.76
C PRO A 84 -16.41 -2.00 0.17
N ALA A 85 -16.78 -0.77 0.56
CA ALA A 85 -15.98 0.07 1.43
C ALA A 85 -15.57 -0.74 2.68
N PRO A 86 -14.27 -0.75 3.06
CA PRO A 86 -13.88 -1.44 4.28
C PRO A 86 -14.53 -0.72 5.46
N GLU A 87 -15.34 -1.45 6.22
CA GLU A 87 -15.81 -1.01 7.52
C GLU A 87 -14.60 -0.52 8.33
N ALA A 88 -14.75 0.68 8.87
CA ALA A 88 -13.65 1.47 9.41
C ALA A 88 -12.93 0.71 10.53
N VAL A 89 -11.79 0.10 10.21
CA VAL A 89 -10.88 -0.42 11.23
C VAL A 89 -10.30 0.79 11.97
N PRO A 90 -10.45 0.89 13.31
CA PRO A 90 -10.02 2.04 14.07
C PRO A 90 -8.51 2.26 13.88
N THR A 91 -8.16 3.46 13.41
CA THR A 91 -6.78 3.90 13.27
C THR A 91 -6.09 3.83 14.62
N ALA A 92 -5.11 2.94 14.75
CA ALA A 92 -4.21 2.91 15.90
C ALA A 92 -3.60 4.30 16.12
N GLU A 93 -3.72 4.80 17.34
CA GLU A 93 -3.22 6.11 17.74
C GLU A 93 -1.72 6.25 17.47
N PRO A 94 -1.25 7.44 17.05
CA PRO A 94 0.18 7.66 16.84
C PRO A 94 0.93 7.50 18.18
N VAL A 95 1.83 6.53 18.23
CA VAL A 95 2.79 6.34 19.33
C VAL A 95 3.56 7.65 19.51
N ARG A 96 3.32 8.33 20.64
CA ARG A 96 4.05 9.54 21.02
C ARG A 96 5.50 9.17 21.31
N VAL A 97 6.42 9.60 20.45
CA VAL A 97 7.87 9.55 20.73
C VAL A 97 8.18 10.67 21.72
N THR A 98 8.18 10.36 23.01
CA THR A 98 8.73 11.27 24.02
C THR A 98 10.25 11.24 23.91
N GLY A 99 10.82 12.27 23.27
CA GLY A 99 12.26 12.46 23.19
C GLY A 99 12.87 12.66 24.57
N SER A 100 13.78 11.77 24.95
CA SER A 100 14.71 11.99 26.05
C SER A 100 15.83 12.90 25.53
N GLN A 101 15.76 14.19 25.86
CA GLN A 101 16.91 15.08 25.74
C GLN A 101 17.72 14.96 27.02
N ALA A 102 18.97 14.54 26.87
CA ALA A 102 20.00 14.61 27.90
C ALA A 102 20.40 16.07 28.14
N ALA A 103 20.53 16.44 29.41
CA ALA A 103 21.34 17.54 29.92
C ALA A 103 21.96 17.08 31.24
#